data_AF-M1IML3-F1
#
_entry.id   AF-M1IML3-F1
#
_cell.length_a   1.000
_cell.length_b   1.000
_cell.length_c   1.000
_cell.angle_alpha   90.00
_cell.angle_beta   90.00
_cell.angle_gamma   90.00
#
_symmetry.space_group_name_H-M   'P 1'
#
loop_
_entity.id
_entity.type
_entity.pdbx_description
1 polymer ?
#
loop_
_entity_poly.entity_id
_entity_poly.type
_entity_poly.pdbx_seq_one_letter_code
_entity_poly.pdbx_strand_id
1 'polypeptide(L)'
;MSIVQATQPTYDAYGRMNYHPEFHPNQGTPWTTTDQNYLIEFYEKLGPEQVSLELGRTIHTVMTRAYELRKRGVMPKAAGKTYHRRTRMTA
;
A
#
# COMPACT_ATOMS: atom_id res chain seq x y z
N MET A 1 28.29 -13.14 -16.97
CA MET A 1 27.40 -12.03 -16.58
C MET A 1 25.99 -12.43 -16.95
N SER A 2 25.19 -12.85 -15.97
CA SER A 2 23.83 -13.32 -16.21
C SER A 2 22.94 -12.11 -16.43
N ILE A 3 22.44 -11.94 -17.65
CA ILE A 3 21.36 -11.00 -17.94
C ILE A 3 20.15 -11.43 -17.12
N VAL A 4 19.74 -10.61 -16.15
CA VAL A 4 18.47 -10.82 -15.45
C VAL A 4 17.36 -10.58 -16.46
N GLN A 5 16.68 -11.65 -16.87
CA GLN A 5 15.53 -11.55 -17.76
C GLN A 5 14.42 -10.84 -16.97
N ALA A 6 13.96 -9.68 -17.44
CA ALA A 6 12.82 -8.98 -16.86
C ALA A 6 11.59 -9.88 -16.95
N THR A 7 11.12 -10.40 -15.81
CA THR A 7 9.92 -11.21 -15.75
C THR A 7 8.70 -10.30 -15.88
N GLN A 8 7.67 -10.72 -16.61
CA GLN A 8 6.45 -9.92 -16.68
C GLN A 8 5.78 -9.87 -15.30
N PRO A 9 5.28 -8.71 -14.84
CA PRO A 9 4.59 -8.61 -13.57
C PRO A 9 3.29 -9.43 -13.61
N THR A 10 2.99 -10.11 -12.50
CA THR A 10 1.72 -10.79 -12.30
C THR A 10 0.81 -9.96 -11.40
N TYR A 11 -0.49 -10.17 -11.50
CA TYR A 11 -1.49 -9.40 -10.77
C TYR A 11 -2.42 -10.32 -9.99
N ASP A 12 -2.91 -9.85 -8.84
CA ASP A 12 -3.95 -10.54 -8.08
C ASP A 12 -5.34 -10.35 -8.72
N ALA A 13 -6.37 -10.99 -8.14
CA ALA A 13 -7.75 -10.88 -8.60
C ALA A 13 -8.33 -9.44 -8.52
N TYR A 14 -7.67 -8.54 -7.79
CA TYR A 14 -8.03 -7.14 -7.64
C TYR A 14 -7.20 -6.22 -8.55
N GLY A 15 -6.36 -6.77 -9.42
CA GLY A 15 -5.50 -6.00 -10.32
C GLY A 15 -4.27 -5.39 -9.64
N ARG A 16 -3.91 -5.81 -8.42
CA ARG A 16 -2.73 -5.31 -7.71
C ARG A 16 -1.50 -6.08 -8.17
N MET A 17 -0.41 -5.38 -8.42
CA MET A 17 0.86 -6.00 -8.79
C MET A 17 1.36 -6.89 -7.63
N ASN A 18 1.61 -8.17 -7.94
CA ASN A 18 2.28 -9.07 -7.02
C ASN A 18 3.73 -8.64 -6.80
N TYR A 19 4.41 -9.25 -5.82
CA TYR A 19 5.83 -8.98 -5.62
C TYR A 19 6.62 -9.21 -6.92
N HIS A 20 7.50 -8.26 -7.21
CA HIS A 20 8.35 -8.27 -8.39
C HIS A 20 9.68 -7.60 -8.02
N PRO A 21 10.83 -8.26 -8.20
CA PRO A 21 12.11 -7.76 -7.68
C PRO A 21 12.51 -6.41 -8.26
N GLU A 22 12.18 -6.13 -9.53
CA GLU A 22 12.51 -4.84 -10.17
C GLU A 22 11.65 -3.66 -9.66
N PHE A 23 10.38 -3.92 -9.33
CA PHE A 23 9.46 -2.87 -8.87
C PHE A 23 9.42 -2.74 -7.35
N HIS A 24 9.86 -3.77 -6.62
CA HIS A 24 9.79 -3.83 -5.17
C HIS A 24 11.15 -4.09 -4.49
N PRO A 25 12.19 -3.29 -4.79
CA PRO A 25 13.54 -3.49 -4.23
C PRO A 25 13.58 -3.30 -2.71
N ASN A 26 12.66 -2.52 -2.14
CA ASN A 26 12.59 -2.22 -0.70
C ASN A 26 11.62 -3.16 0.04
N GLN A 27 11.19 -4.26 -0.55
CA GLN A 27 10.31 -5.20 0.14
C GLN A 27 11.05 -5.89 1.29
N GLY A 28 10.45 -5.90 2.49
CA GLY A 28 11.04 -6.52 3.68
C GLY A 28 12.11 -5.69 4.40
N THR A 29 12.53 -4.55 3.84
CA THR A 29 13.47 -3.64 4.52
C THR A 29 12.75 -2.82 5.59
N PRO A 30 13.45 -2.35 6.65
CA PRO A 30 12.87 -1.43 7.62
C PRO A 30 12.31 -0.16 6.99
N TRP A 31 11.25 0.40 7.56
CA TRP A 31 10.69 1.69 7.13
C TRP A 31 11.60 2.82 7.61
N THR A 32 12.10 3.63 6.68
CA THR A 32 12.84 4.84 7.03
C THR A 32 11.87 5.97 7.41
N THR A 33 12.38 6.98 8.11
CA THR A 33 11.58 8.19 8.41
C THR A 33 11.12 8.89 7.13
N THR A 34 11.96 8.89 6.09
CA THR A 34 11.65 9.47 4.78
C THR A 34 10.52 8.70 4.09
N ASP A 35 10.59 7.37 4.05
CA ASP A 35 9.53 6.51 3.47
C ASP A 35 8.19 6.77 4.16
N GLN A 36 8.23 6.87 5.49
CA GLN A 36 7.03 7.09 6.29
C GLN A 36 6.42 8.48 6.05
N ASN A 37 7.25 9.53 5.99
CA ASN A 37 6.79 10.89 5.70
C ASN A 37 6.17 10.97 4.30
N TYR A 38 6.83 10.35 3.31
CA TYR A 38 6.32 10.28 1.94
C TYR A 38 4.95 9.59 1.90
N LEU A 39 4.83 8.43 2.57
CA LEU A 39 3.56 7.71 2.68
C LEU A 39 2.46 8.58 3.29
N ILE A 40 2.73 9.29 4.38
CA ILE A 40 1.73 10.14 5.04
C ILE A 40 1.26 11.28 4.12
N GLU A 41 2.18 11.90 3.40
CA GLU A 41 1.89 13.05 2.56
C GLU A 41 1.13 12.68 1.27
N PHE A 42 1.51 11.56 0.63
CA PHE A 42 1.07 11.26 -0.74
C PHE A 42 0.02 10.14 -0.83
N TYR A 43 -0.22 9.36 0.21
CA TYR A 43 -1.14 8.21 0.13
C TYR A 43 -2.57 8.60 -0.25
N GLU A 44 -3.10 9.71 0.26
CA GLU A 44 -4.45 10.19 -0.12
C GLU A 44 -4.45 10.91 -1.48
N LYS A 45 -3.31 11.48 -1.90
CA LYS A 45 -3.20 12.29 -3.13
C LYS A 45 -3.02 11.40 -4.36
N LEU A 46 -2.13 10.40 -4.27
CA LEU A 46 -1.73 9.54 -5.39
C LEU A 46 -2.33 8.14 -5.31
N GLY A 47 -2.82 7.73 -4.12
CA GLY A 47 -3.33 6.39 -3.89
C GLY A 47 -2.23 5.35 -3.61
N PRO A 48 -2.63 4.15 -3.19
CA PRO A 48 -1.70 3.13 -2.72
C PRO A 48 -0.86 2.50 -3.83
N GLU A 49 -1.36 2.48 -5.08
CA GLU A 49 -0.65 1.93 -6.25
C GLU A 49 0.58 2.76 -6.62
N GLN A 50 0.41 4.07 -6.77
CA GLN A 50 1.52 4.95 -7.12
C GLN A 50 2.55 5.03 -5.98
N VAL A 51 2.08 5.12 -4.73
CA VAL A 51 2.96 5.16 -3.56
C VAL A 51 3.73 3.85 -3.39
N SER A 52 3.18 2.70 -3.79
CA SER A 52 3.88 1.42 -3.72
C SER A 52 5.05 1.36 -4.69
N LEU A 53 4.86 1.88 -5.90
CA LEU A 53 5.93 1.98 -6.90
C LEU A 53 7.04 2.92 -6.45
N GLU A 54 6.69 4.11 -5.92
CA GLU A 54 7.69 5.07 -5.46
C GLU A 54 8.52 4.54 -4.29
N LEU A 55 7.87 3.89 -3.32
CA LEU A 55 8.55 3.34 -2.16
C LEU A 55 9.26 2.02 -2.46
N GLY A 56 9.05 1.42 -3.63
CA GLY A 56 9.59 0.13 -4.00
C GLY A 56 9.09 -0.99 -3.08
N ARG A 57 7.81 -0.96 -2.68
CA ARG A 57 7.17 -1.94 -1.78
C ARG A 57 5.85 -2.37 -2.37
N THR A 58 5.36 -3.55 -2.03
CA THR A 58 4.05 -4.01 -2.56
C THR A 58 2.90 -3.13 -2.06
N ILE A 59 1.85 -3.00 -2.88
CA ILE A 59 0.62 -2.27 -2.53
C ILE A 59 0.08 -2.72 -1.17
N HIS A 60 0.09 -4.03 -0.91
CA HIS A 60 -0.39 -4.59 0.35
C HIS A 60 0.42 -4.12 1.57
N THR A 61 1.75 -4.06 1.45
CA THR A 61 2.63 -3.55 2.51
C THR A 61 2.38 -2.07 2.79
N VAL A 62 2.22 -1.26 1.74
CA VAL A 62 1.89 0.18 1.85
C VAL A 62 0.54 0.40 2.52
N MET A 63 -0.50 -0.33 2.09
CA MET A 63 -1.84 -0.26 2.71
C MET A 63 -1.83 -0.64 4.19
N THR A 64 -1.12 -1.73 4.53
CA THR A 64 -0.99 -2.19 5.92
C THR A 64 -0.27 -1.16 6.78
N ARG A 65 0.81 -0.56 6.26
CA ARG A 65 1.54 0.50 6.98
C ARG A 65 0.68 1.74 7.20
N ALA A 66 -0.05 2.20 6.19
CA ALA A 66 -0.98 3.32 6.32
C ALA A 66 -2.06 3.04 7.39
N TYR A 67 -2.59 1.81 7.42
CA TYR A 67 -3.53 1.40 8.46
C TYR A 67 -2.92 1.48 9.87
N GLU A 68 -1.70 0.97 10.07
CA GLU A 68 -1.00 1.05 11.35
C GLU A 68 -0.78 2.50 11.81
N LEU A 69 -0.32 3.37 10.91
CA LEU A 69 -0.06 4.77 11.21
C LEU A 69 -1.34 5.53 11.57
N ARG A 70 -2.45 5.24 10.88
CA ARG A 70 -3.77 5.80 11.22
C ARG A 70 -4.27 5.29 12.57
N LYS A 71 -4.04 4.01 12.88
CA LYS A 71 -4.39 3.44 14.19
C LYS A 71 -3.60 4.10 15.33
N ARG A 72 -2.34 4.46 15.07
CA ARG A 72 -1.47 5.20 16.00
C ARG A 72 -1.77 6.70 16.08
N GLY A 73 -2.61 7.24 15.19
CA GLY A 73 -2.92 8.68 15.11
C GLY A 73 -1.84 9.53 14.46
N VAL A 74 -0.82 8.92 13.85
CA VAL A 74 0.28 9.64 13.17
C VAL A 74 -0.14 10.10 11.77
N MET A 75 -0.96 9.28 11.09
CA MET A 75 -1.51 9.60 9.78
C MET A 75 -3.00 9.99 9.91
N PRO A 76 -3.48 11.01 9.17
CA PRO A 76 -4.89 11.37 9.17
C PRO A 76 -5.77 10.22 8.69
N LYS A 77 -6.99 10.14 9.24
CA LYS A 77 -8.00 9.18 8.79
C LYS A 77 -8.45 9.56 7.37
N ALA A 78 -8.75 8.54 6.56
CA ALA A 78 -9.31 8.72 5.23
C ALA A 78 -10.61 9.56 5.30
N ALA A 79 -10.78 10.46 4.32
CA ALA A 79 -11.81 11.50 4.33
C ALA A 79 -13.25 10.96 4.24
N GLY A 80 -13.46 9.72 3.79
CA GLY A 80 -14.79 9.11 3.68
C GLY A 80 -14.77 7.66 4.13
N LYS A 81 -15.62 7.32 5.11
CA LYS A 81 -15.96 5.92 5.43
C LYS A 81 -17.44 5.71 5.23
N THR A 82 -17.79 4.87 4.26
CA THR A 82 -19.16 4.36 4.13
C THR A 82 -19.32 3.21 5.10
N TYR A 83 -20.12 3.40 6.15
CA TYR A 83 -20.51 2.31 7.03
C TYR A 83 -21.77 1.67 6.47
N HIS A 84 -21.70 0.38 6.12
CA HIS A 84 -22.91 -0.37 5.78
C HIS A 84 -23.75 -0.54 7.05
N ARG A 85 -24.98 0.00 7.04
CA ARG A 85 -25.93 -0.22 8.13
C ARG A 85 -26.31 -1.70 8.13
N ARG A 86 -26.01 -2.42 9.22
CA ARG A 86 -26.53 -3.77 9.42
C ARG A 86 -28.04 -3.66 9.65
N THR A 87 -28.85 -4.20 8.73
CA THR A 87 -30.29 -4.35 8.94
C THR A 87 -30.52 -5.29 10.11
N ARG A 88 -31.12 -4.79 11.20
CA ARG A 88 -31.63 -5.64 12.27
C ARG A 88 -32.92 -6.28 11.73
N MET A 89 -32.91 -7.59 11.52
CA MET A 89 -34.15 -8.33 11.39
C MET A 89 -34.86 -8.23 12.74
N THR A 90 -35.91 -7.41 12.80
CA THR A 90 -36.80 -7.35 13.96
C THR A 90 -37.80 -8.49 13.82
N ALA A 91 -37.96 -9.27 14.88
CA ALA A 91 -38.88 -10.41 14.97
C ALA A 91 -40.30 -9.93 15.27
#